data_AF-I3VSN6-F1
#
_entry.id   AF-I3VSN6-F1
#
_cell.length_a   1.000
_cell.length_b   1.000
_cell.length_c   1.000
_cell.angle_alpha   90.00
_cell.angle_beta   90.00
_cell.angle_gamma   90.00
#
_symmetry.space_group_name_H-M   'P 1'
#
loop_
_entity.id
_entity.type
_entity.pdbx_description
1 polymer ?
#
loop_
_entity_poly.entity_id
_entity_poly.type
_entity_poly.pdbx_seq_one_letter_code
_entity_poly.pdbx_strand_id
1 'polypeptide(L)'
;MSTEKYSVLQRIRNGVDGIPSILRRKYHVDVISVRGLVCSKIWFSFKIGAINAKKVLKMIAEMAATLCNKIKVRFILTESGKNQARLLLAA
;
A
#
# COMPACT_ATOMS: atom_id res chain seq x y z
N MET A 1 8.37 10.59 25.47
CA MET A 1 8.32 11.26 24.14
C MET A 1 7.13 10.76 23.31
N SER A 2 5.91 10.79 23.85
CA SER A 2 4.70 10.29 23.17
C SER A 2 3.70 11.42 23.00
N THR A 3 4.11 12.48 22.29
CA THR A 3 3.21 13.56 21.90
C THR A 3 2.79 13.32 20.46
N GLU A 4 1.53 13.52 20.12
CA GLU A 4 1.01 13.33 18.75
C GLU A 4 1.84 14.10 17.71
N LYS A 5 2.28 15.30 18.08
CA LYS A 5 3.20 16.16 17.30
C LYS A 5 4.51 15.44 16.94
N TYR A 6 5.09 14.70 17.88
CA TYR A 6 6.34 13.95 17.65
C TYR A 6 6.13 12.82 16.65
N SER A 7 5.03 12.07 16.75
CA SER A 7 4.69 10.99 15.82
C SER A 7 4.47 11.48 14.38
N VAL A 8 3.85 12.65 14.22
CA VAL A 8 3.69 13.29 12.90
C VAL A 8 5.04 13.66 12.29
N LEU A 9 5.91 14.32 13.06
CA LEU A 9 7.25 14.71 12.60
C LEU A 9 8.11 13.49 12.24
N GLN A 10 8.03 12.42 13.04
CA GLN A 10 8.76 11.18 12.77
C GLN A 10 8.30 10.53 11.45
N ARG A 11 6.98 10.51 11.17
CA ARG A 11 6.44 9.99 9.91
C ARG A 11 6.92 10.79 8.70
N ILE A 12 6.98 12.12 8.81
CA ILE A 12 7.50 12.99 7.75
C ILE A 12 8.99 12.70 7.51
N ARG A 13 9.79 12.63 8.58
CA ARG A 13 11.23 12.32 8.51
C ARG A 13 11.47 10.97 7.84
N ASN A 14 10.73 9.93 8.23
CA ASN A 14 10.83 8.61 7.60
C ASN A 14 10.52 8.65 6.09
N GLY A 15 9.60 9.53 5.67
CA GLY A 15 9.32 9.78 4.26
C GLY A 15 10.49 10.46 3.53
N VAL A 16 11.05 11.51 4.13
CA VAL A 16 12.17 12.29 3.56
C VAL A 16 13.45 11.47 3.48
N ASP A 17 13.81 10.75 4.54
CA ASP A 17 15.03 9.93 4.58
C ASP A 17 14.88 8.63 3.77
N GLY A 18 13.66 8.10 3.67
CA GLY A 18 13.37 6.86 2.96
C GLY A 18 13.45 6.97 1.44
N ILE A 19 13.07 8.11 0.86
CA ILE A 19 13.07 8.30 -0.60
C ILE A 19 14.49 8.20 -1.20
N PRO A 20 15.50 8.93 -0.71
CA PRO A 20 16.89 8.82 -1.19
C PRO A 20 17.43 7.39 -1.08
N SER A 21 17.12 6.69 0.01
CA SER A 21 17.55 5.29 0.23
C SER A 21 16.99 4.34 -0.84
N ILE A 22 15.69 4.44 -1.14
CA ILE A 22 15.04 3.62 -2.19
C ILE A 22 15.61 3.97 -3.56
N LEU A 23 15.80 5.26 -3.85
CA LEU A 23 16.35 5.71 -5.12
C LEU A 23 17.75 5.14 -5.37
N ARG A 24 18.64 5.14 -4.36
CA ARG A 24 19.98 4.55 -4.48
C ARG A 24 19.95 3.03 -4.60
N ARG A 25 19.19 2.34 -3.74
CA ARG A 25 19.20 0.86 -3.67
C ARG A 25 18.47 0.20 -4.84
N LYS A 26 17.33 0.74 -5.25
CA LYS A 26 16.44 0.10 -6.24
C LYS A 26 16.57 0.68 -7.64
N TYR A 27 16.83 1.97 -7.73
CA TYR A 27 16.87 2.67 -9.01
C TYR A 27 18.27 3.11 -9.41
N HIS A 28 19.31 2.71 -8.66
CA HIS A 28 20.73 2.94 -8.92
C HIS A 28 21.02 4.36 -9.42
N VAL A 29 20.45 5.36 -8.73
CA VAL A 29 20.48 6.75 -9.21
C VAL A 29 21.89 7.32 -9.35
N ASP A 30 22.86 6.75 -8.63
CA ASP A 30 24.26 7.16 -8.67
C ASP A 30 24.96 6.78 -10.00
N VAL A 31 24.41 5.82 -10.77
CA VAL A 31 24.98 5.32 -12.04
C VAL A 31 24.10 5.70 -13.24
N ILE A 32 23.26 6.72 -13.12
CA ILE A 32 22.39 7.15 -14.22
C ILE A 32 23.22 7.64 -15.42
N SER A 33 22.99 7.03 -16.59
CA SER A 33 23.66 7.41 -17.85
C SER A 33 23.10 8.70 -18.47
N VAL A 34 21.98 9.22 -17.97
CA VAL A 34 21.35 10.44 -18.48
C VAL A 34 22.07 11.66 -17.87
N ARG A 35 22.85 12.35 -18.70
CA ARG A 35 23.63 13.53 -18.31
C ARG A 35 22.87 14.80 -18.72
N GLY A 36 22.94 15.84 -17.89
CA GLY A 36 22.26 17.13 -18.10
C GLY A 36 21.17 17.41 -17.06
N LEU A 37 21.14 18.65 -16.54
CA LEU A 37 20.35 19.05 -15.37
C LEU A 37 18.84 18.83 -15.55
N VAL A 38 18.31 19.14 -16.74
CA VAL A 38 16.88 18.99 -17.06
C VAL A 38 16.48 17.52 -17.22
N CYS A 39 17.28 16.75 -17.95
CA CYS A 39 17.02 15.32 -18.16
C CYS A 39 17.04 14.58 -16.83
N SER A 40 18.09 14.74 -16.01
CA SER A 40 18.19 14.06 -14.72
C SER A 40 16.98 14.36 -13.82
N LYS A 41 16.51 15.62 -13.77
CA LYS A 41 15.34 16.00 -12.97
C LYS A 41 14.07 15.25 -13.38
N ILE A 42 13.80 15.11 -14.67
CA ILE A 42 12.64 14.37 -15.18
C ILE A 42 12.71 12.88 -14.77
N TRP A 43 13.88 12.25 -14.92
CA TRP A 43 14.08 10.86 -14.54
C TRP A 43 13.92 10.62 -13.04
N PHE A 44 14.39 11.53 -12.19
CA PHE A 44 14.14 11.46 -10.75
C PHE A 44 12.64 11.59 -10.42
N SER A 45 11.95 12.55 -11.01
CA SER A 45 10.51 12.73 -10.83
C SER A 45 9.72 11.49 -11.24
N PHE A 46 10.09 10.86 -12.36
CA PHE A 46 9.43 9.64 -12.82
C PHE A 46 9.66 8.46 -11.86
N LYS A 47 10.88 8.30 -11.33
CA LYS A 47 11.20 7.28 -10.32
C LYS A 47 10.41 7.49 -9.02
N ILE A 48 10.28 8.74 -8.56
CA ILE A 48 9.47 9.09 -7.39
C ILE A 48 7.98 8.80 -7.68
N GLY A 49 7.48 9.17 -8.85
CA GLY A 49 6.12 8.86 -9.29
C GLY A 49 5.83 7.36 -9.30
N ALA A 50 6.77 6.55 -9.79
CA ALA A 50 6.65 5.09 -9.78
C ALA A 50 6.58 4.51 -8.36
N ILE A 51 7.36 5.05 -7.41
CA ILE A 51 7.30 4.66 -6.00
C ILE A 51 5.90 4.95 -5.43
N ASN A 52 5.34 6.14 -5.73
CA ASN A 52 4.01 6.52 -5.25
C ASN A 52 2.91 5.66 -5.87
N ALA A 53 2.95 5.43 -7.19
CA ALA A 53 2.00 4.57 -7.88
C ALA A 53 2.00 3.14 -7.31
N LYS A 54 3.18 2.57 -7.04
CA LYS A 54 3.30 1.25 -6.41
C LYS A 54 2.64 1.21 -5.01
N LYS A 55 2.76 2.28 -4.22
CA LYS A 55 2.10 2.37 -2.91
C LYS A 55 0.58 2.37 -3.05
N VAL A 56 0.04 3.18 -3.98
CA VAL A 56 -1.40 3.25 -4.23
C VAL A 56 -1.95 1.90 -4.68
N LEU A 57 -1.30 1.25 -5.65
CA LEU A 57 -1.72 -0.08 -6.13
C LEU A 57 -1.71 -1.13 -5.02
N LYS A 58 -0.70 -1.10 -4.14
CA LYS A 58 -0.63 -1.98 -2.97
C LYS A 58 -1.82 -1.74 -2.02
N MET A 59 -2.12 -0.49 -1.71
CA MET A 59 -3.26 -0.15 -0.85
C MET A 59 -4.58 -0.61 -1.45
N ILE A 60 -4.80 -0.39 -2.76
CA ILE A 60 -6.01 -0.83 -3.46
C ILE A 60 -6.13 -2.36 -3.42
N ALA A 61 -5.03 -3.09 -3.64
CA ALA A 61 -5.03 -4.54 -3.59
C ALA A 61 -5.38 -5.07 -2.18
N GLU A 62 -4.82 -4.46 -1.13
CA GLU A 62 -5.14 -4.80 0.26
C GLU A 62 -6.62 -4.49 0.60
N MET A 63 -7.13 -3.33 0.17
CA MET A 63 -8.54 -2.99 0.31
C MET A 63 -9.46 -3.98 -0.42
N ALA A 64 -9.11 -4.38 -1.64
CA ALA A 64 -9.86 -5.38 -2.38
C ALA A 64 -9.86 -6.74 -1.67
N ALA A 65 -8.70 -7.17 -1.16
CA ALA A 65 -8.58 -8.43 -0.42
C ALA A 65 -9.43 -8.44 0.87
N THR A 66 -9.42 -7.34 1.64
CA THR A 66 -10.24 -7.22 2.85
C THR A 66 -11.74 -7.25 2.53
N LEU A 67 -12.16 -6.57 1.45
CA LEU A 67 -13.55 -6.61 1.00
C LEU A 67 -13.96 -8.03 0.57
N CYS A 68 -13.11 -8.71 -0.21
CA CYS A 68 -13.35 -10.08 -0.65
C CYS A 68 -13.50 -11.05 0.53
N ASN A 69 -12.61 -10.93 1.54
CA ASN A 69 -12.72 -11.70 2.77
C ASN A 69 -14.01 -11.41 3.53
N LYS A 70 -14.43 -10.14 3.63
CA LYS A 70 -15.67 -9.75 4.30
C LYS A 70 -16.91 -10.32 3.61
N ILE A 71 -16.94 -10.31 2.28
CA ILE A 71 -18.02 -10.91 1.48
C ILE A 71 -18.04 -12.42 1.69
N LYS A 72 -16.88 -13.09 1.65
CA LYS A 72 -16.77 -14.53 1.86
C LYS A 72 -17.28 -14.96 3.24
N VAL A 73 -16.87 -14.26 4.30
CA VAL A 73 -17.34 -14.53 5.67
C VAL A 73 -18.85 -14.32 5.79
N ARG A 74 -19.39 -13.24 5.21
CA ARG A 74 -20.83 -12.99 5.19
C ARG A 74 -21.59 -14.13 4.51
N PHE A 75 -21.12 -14.59 3.36
CA PHE A 75 -21.75 -15.67 2.62
C PHE A 75 -21.79 -16.98 3.43
N ILE A 76 -20.67 -17.33 4.08
CA ILE A 76 -20.57 -18.52 4.93
C ILE A 76 -21.58 -18.43 6.11
N LEU A 77 -21.68 -17.27 6.77
CA LEU A 77 -22.64 -17.08 7.86
C LEU A 77 -24.08 -17.19 7.38
N THR A 78 -24.41 -16.63 6.22
CA THR A 78 -25.77 -16.73 5.66
C THR A 78 -26.14 -18.16 5.26
N GLU A 79 -25.21 -18.92 4.70
CA GLU A 79 -25.45 -20.31 4.31
C GLU A 79 -25.52 -21.23 5.55
N SER A 80 -24.66 -21.01 6.55
CA SER A 80 -24.74 -21.72 7.83
C SER A 80 -26.08 -21.48 8.54
N GLY A 81 -26.58 -20.24 8.55
CA GLY A 81 -27.88 -19.90 9.12
C GLY A 81 -29.06 -20.56 8.39
N LYS A 82 -29.04 -20.59 7.06
CA LYS A 82 -30.05 -21.30 6.25
C LYS A 82 -30.04 -22.81 6.50
N ASN A 83 -28.85 -23.41 6.65
CA ASN A 83 -28.73 -24.84 6.89
C ASN A 83 -29.28 -25.24 8.27
N GLN A 84 -29.02 -24.43 9.31
CA GLN A 84 -29.61 -24.67 10.63
C GLN A 84 -31.13 -24.49 10.65
N ALA A 85 -31.66 -23.47 9.96
CA ALA A 85 -33.10 -23.27 9.85
C ALA A 85 -33.81 -24.44 9.13
N ARG A 86 -33.20 -25.02 8.09
CA ARG A 86 -33.74 -26.21 7.40
C ARG A 86 -33.75 -27.45 8.29
N LEU A 87 -32.70 -27.67 9.09
CA LEU A 87 -32.65 -28.80 10.02
C LEU A 87 -33.72 -28.72 11.10
N LEU A 88 -33.99 -27.52 11.63
CA LEU A 88 -35.04 -27.31 12.64
C LEU A 88 -36.46 -27.48 12.08
N LEU A 89 -36.69 -27.20 10.80
CA LEU A 89 -37.99 -27.42 10.14
C LEU A 89 -38.23 -28.88 9.76
N ALA A 90 -37.18 -29.71 9.73
CA ALA A 90 -37.24 -31.12 9.35
C ALA A 90 -37.27 -32.07 10.56
N ALA A 91 -37.15 -31.55 11.78
CA ALA A 91 -37.26 -32.27 13.06
C ALA A 91 -38.66 -32.09 13.65
#